data_AF-A0A3C0YAX7-F1
#
_entry.id   AF-A0A3C0YAX7-F1
#
_cell.length_a   1.000
_cell.length_b   1.000
_cell.length_c   1.000
_cell.angle_alpha   90.00
_cell.angle_beta   90.00
_cell.angle_gamma   90.00
#
_symmetry.space_group_name_H-M   'P 1'
#
loop_
_entity.id
_entity.type
_entity.pdbx_description
1 polymer ?
#
loop_
_entity_poly.entity_id
_entity_poly.type
_entity_poly.pdbx_seq_one_letter_code
_entity_poly.pdbx_strand_id
1 'polypeptide(L)'
;AIFEPRSNTMKLGTMTAQLPWSLEQADLAFCHAGGLDWDARAALAPMGARAQVADTLAQLLAQVKAAARPGDHLLCMSNGGFGGIHAKLLEALKA
;
A
#
# COMPACT_ATOMS: atom_id res chain seq x y z
N ALA A 1 5.16 -0.20 4.95
CA ALA A 1 4.22 0.86 4.53
C ALA A 1 3.00 0.25 3.85
N ILE A 2 1.78 0.69 4.19
CA ILE A 2 0.51 0.21 3.64
C ILE A 2 -0.28 1.44 3.21
N PHE A 3 -0.62 1.60 1.93
CA PHE A 3 -1.13 2.89 1.45
C PHE A 3 -2.15 2.81 0.31
N GLU A 4 -2.94 3.88 0.22
CA GLU A 4 -3.99 4.09 -0.79
C GLU A 4 -3.77 5.45 -1.47
N PRO A 5 -3.29 5.51 -2.73
CA PRO A 5 -2.98 6.76 -3.42
C PRO A 5 -4.24 7.53 -3.86
N ARG A 6 -4.98 8.13 -2.91
CA ARG A 6 -6.28 8.79 -3.20
C ARG A 6 -6.27 10.30 -3.37
N SER A 7 -5.17 11.01 -3.16
CA SER A 7 -5.16 12.45 -3.46
C SER A 7 -5.47 12.69 -4.94
N ASN A 8 -6.17 13.77 -5.29
CA ASN A 8 -6.49 14.07 -6.69
C ASN A 8 -5.23 14.11 -7.57
N THR A 9 -4.13 14.67 -7.05
CA THR A 9 -2.83 14.70 -7.75
C THR A 9 -2.21 13.31 -7.91
N MET A 10 -2.33 12.43 -6.92
CA MET A 10 -1.87 11.05 -7.04
C MET A 10 -2.74 10.24 -7.99
N LYS A 11 -4.07 10.42 -7.96
CA LYS A 11 -4.99 9.74 -8.89
C LYS A 11 -4.73 10.09 -10.36
N LEU A 12 -4.31 11.32 -10.64
CA LEU A 12 -3.94 11.77 -11.98
C LEU A 12 -2.54 11.32 -12.43
N GLY A 13 -1.80 10.60 -11.59
CA GLY A 13 -0.53 9.99 -11.96
C GLY A 13 0.66 10.96 -11.98
N THR A 14 0.46 12.25 -11.72
CA THR A 14 1.48 13.32 -11.90
C THR A 14 2.72 13.12 -11.02
N MET A 15 2.59 12.46 -9.86
CA MET A 15 3.69 12.22 -8.92
C MET A 15 4.13 10.75 -8.85
N THR A 16 3.68 9.90 -9.77
CA THR A 16 3.96 8.44 -9.74
C THR A 16 5.44 8.11 -9.78
N ALA A 17 6.24 8.87 -10.53
CA ALA A 17 7.69 8.70 -10.62
C ALA A 17 8.42 8.96 -9.28
N GLN A 18 7.84 9.74 -8.37
CA GLN A 18 8.44 10.02 -7.06
C GLN A 18 8.08 8.99 -6.00
N LEU A 19 7.09 8.14 -6.28
CA LEU A 19 6.54 7.20 -5.31
C LEU A 19 7.58 6.18 -4.81
N PRO A 20 8.43 5.55 -5.68
CA PRO A 20 9.49 4.67 -5.21
C PRO A 20 10.47 5.35 -4.25
N TRP A 21 10.86 6.59 -4.55
CA TRP A 21 11.77 7.36 -3.70
C TRP A 21 11.13 7.69 -2.35
N SER A 22 9.86 8.09 -2.33
CA SER A 22 9.14 8.38 -1.08
C SER A 22 9.00 7.16 -0.14
N LEU A 23 9.17 5.95 -0.67
CA LEU A 23 9.04 4.69 0.04
C LEU A 23 10.40 4.01 0.28
N GLU A 24 11.52 4.67 -0.01
CA GLU A 24 12.84 4.05 0.01
C GLU A 24 13.23 3.47 1.38
N GLN A 25 12.74 4.10 2.45
CA GLN A 25 12.97 3.71 3.84
C GLN A 25 12.03 2.60 4.33
N ALA A 26 11.03 2.20 3.55
CA ALA A 26 10.16 1.09 3.92
C ALA A 26 10.82 -0.25 3.50
N ASP A 27 10.88 -1.20 4.45
CA ASP A 27 11.33 -2.57 4.14
C ASP A 27 10.38 -3.24 3.13
N LEU A 28 9.08 -3.06 3.34
CA LEU A 28 8.01 -3.54 2.47
C LEU A 28 6.95 -2.45 2.26
N ALA A 29 6.42 -2.36 1.04
CA ALA A 29 5.38 -1.43 0.62
C ALA A 29 4.20 -2.19 0.00
N PHE A 30 3.00 -1.95 0.51
CA PHE A 30 1.75 -2.54 0.03
C PHE A 30 0.84 -1.43 -0.48
N CYS A 31 0.59 -1.41 -1.79
CA CYS A 31 -0.23 -0.40 -2.44
C CYS A 31 -1.61 -0.96 -2.80
N HIS A 32 -2.67 -0.30 -2.34
CA HIS A 32 -4.00 -0.55 -2.87
C HIS A 32 -4.22 0.23 -4.16
N ALA A 33 -4.41 -0.47 -5.28
CA ALA A 33 -4.58 0.12 -6.60
C ALA A 33 -6.06 0.30 -7.01
N GLY A 34 -7.01 0.01 -6.13
CA GLY A 34 -8.44 0.12 -6.43
C GLY A 34 -8.82 1.55 -6.80
N GLY A 35 -9.29 1.76 -8.03
CA GLY A 35 -9.77 3.05 -8.51
C GLY A 35 -8.68 4.07 -8.85
N LEU A 36 -7.47 3.61 -9.21
CA LEU A 36 -6.44 4.44 -9.82
C LEU A 36 -6.61 4.47 -11.34
N ASP A 37 -6.37 5.62 -11.95
CA ASP A 37 -6.41 5.81 -13.41
C ASP A 37 -5.04 5.53 -14.09
N TRP A 38 -4.09 4.98 -13.33
CA TRP A 38 -2.71 4.66 -13.77
C TRP A 38 -2.24 3.34 -13.16
N ASP A 39 -1.16 2.79 -13.74
CA ASP A 39 -0.61 1.51 -13.33
C ASP A 39 0.34 1.63 -12.13
N ALA A 40 -0.17 1.27 -10.95
CA ALA A 40 0.63 1.24 -9.73
C ALA A 40 1.76 0.21 -9.73
N ARG A 41 1.63 -0.88 -10.50
CA ARG A 41 2.69 -1.89 -10.63
C ARG A 41 3.85 -1.32 -11.43
N ALA A 42 3.55 -0.64 -12.54
CA ALA A 42 4.57 0.05 -13.33
C ALA A 42 5.28 1.14 -12.52
N ALA A 43 4.55 1.97 -11.77
CA ALA A 43 5.12 3.04 -10.96
C ALA A 43 6.05 2.52 -9.86
N LEU A 44 5.70 1.38 -9.23
CA LEU A 44 6.46 0.78 -8.12
C LEU A 44 7.50 -0.26 -8.58
N ALA A 45 7.59 -0.56 -9.87
CA ALA A 45 8.55 -1.53 -10.41
C ALA A 45 10.00 -1.30 -9.94
N PRO A 46 10.51 -0.05 -9.80
CA PRO A 46 11.87 0.19 -9.28
C PRO A 46 12.12 -0.33 -7.86
N MET A 47 11.08 -0.55 -7.05
CA MET A 47 11.21 -1.12 -5.71
C MET A 47 11.39 -2.64 -5.72
N GLY A 48 11.13 -3.30 -6.86
CA GLY A 48 11.23 -4.75 -7.02
C GLY A 48 10.34 -5.51 -6.01
N ALA A 49 10.89 -6.58 -5.42
CA ALA A 49 10.17 -7.44 -4.48
C ALA A 49 9.71 -6.73 -3.18
N ARG A 50 10.22 -5.52 -2.90
CA ARG A 50 9.79 -4.73 -1.73
C ARG A 50 8.41 -4.12 -1.91
N ALA A 51 7.92 -4.00 -3.14
CA ALA A 51 6.60 -3.44 -3.41
C ALA A 51 5.62 -4.51 -3.89
N GLN A 52 4.44 -4.55 -3.28
CA GLN A 52 3.32 -5.39 -3.69
C GLN A 52 2.11 -4.50 -3.96
N VAL A 53 1.40 -4.80 -5.04
CA VAL A 53 0.19 -4.08 -5.45
C VAL A 53 -1.00 -5.01 -5.39
N ALA A 54 -2.09 -4.52 -4.80
CA ALA A 54 -3.35 -5.24 -4.65
C ALA A 54 -4.52 -4.44 -5.21
N ASP A 55 -5.32 -5.07 -6.07
CA ASP A 55 -6.48 -4.42 -6.71
C ASP A 55 -7.67 -4.32 -5.74
N THR A 56 -7.69 -5.15 -4.70
CA THR A 56 -8.72 -5.17 -3.67
C THR A 56 -8.12 -5.05 -2.26
N LEU A 57 -8.92 -4.52 -1.33
CA LEU A 57 -8.53 -4.44 0.09
C LEU A 57 -8.31 -5.83 0.71
N ALA A 58 -9.07 -6.83 0.27
CA ALA A 58 -8.92 -8.21 0.74
C ALA A 58 -7.56 -8.80 0.36
N GLN A 59 -7.13 -8.60 -0.90
CA GLN A 59 -5.80 -9.02 -1.36
C GLN A 59 -4.68 -8.28 -0.60
N LEU A 60 -4.84 -6.97 -0.39
CA LEU A 60 -3.89 -6.17 0.37
C LEU A 60 -3.71 -6.73 1.80
N LEU A 61 -4.82 -7.00 2.48
CA LEU A 61 -4.82 -7.58 3.82
C LEU A 61 -4.14 -8.95 3.86
N ALA A 62 -4.39 -9.80 2.86
CA ALA A 62 -3.75 -11.11 2.76
C ALA A 62 -2.22 -10.99 2.58
N GLN A 63 -1.77 -10.08 1.71
CA GLN A 63 -0.34 -9.81 1.50
C GLN A 63 0.34 -9.30 2.78
N VAL A 64 -0.28 -8.34 3.48
CA VAL A 64 0.24 -7.81 4.74
C VAL A 64 0.30 -8.91 5.80
N LYS A 65 -0.78 -9.69 5.98
CA LYS A 65 -0.83 -10.78 6.97
C LYS A 65 0.25 -11.84 6.70
N ALA A 66 0.50 -12.16 5.44
CA ALA A 66 1.52 -13.14 5.07
C ALA A 66 2.96 -12.66 5.35
N ALA A 67 3.19 -11.34 5.33
CA ALA A 67 4.50 -10.75 5.51
C ALA A 67 4.80 -10.31 6.96
N ALA A 68 3.79 -9.83 7.69
CA ALA A 68 3.95 -9.21 9.00
C ALA A 68 4.44 -10.20 10.07
N ARG A 69 5.37 -9.73 10.91
CA ARG A 69 5.96 -10.49 12.01
C ARG A 69 5.88 -9.70 13.32
N PRO A 70 5.93 -10.37 14.48
CA PRO A 70 6.09 -9.67 15.76
C PRO A 70 7.32 -8.76 15.74
N GLY A 71 7.13 -7.50 16.14
CA GLY A 71 8.17 -6.46 16.11
C GLY A 71 8.11 -5.55 14.89
N ASP A 72 7.36 -5.89 13.85
CA ASP A 72 7.20 -5.02 12.68
C ASP A 72 6.36 -3.77 12.98
N HIS A 73 6.69 -2.67 12.30
CA HIS A 73 5.91 -1.43 12.36
C HIS A 73 5.06 -1.25 11.09
N LEU A 74 3.74 -1.28 11.26
CA LEU A 74 2.79 -1.12 10.16
C LEU A 74 2.29 0.33 10.09
N LEU A 75 2.84 1.12 9.16
CA LEU A 75 2.36 2.47 8.85
C LEU A 75 1.28 2.43 7.76
N CYS A 76 0.06 2.87 8.10
CA CYS A 76 -1.03 3.05 7.15
C CYS A 76 -1.13 4.50 6.67
N MET A 77 -1.18 4.74 5.35
CA MET A 77 -1.23 6.07 4.75
C MET A 77 -2.38 6.18 3.74
N SER A 78 -3.39 6.99 4.04
CA SER A 78 -4.48 7.35 3.11
C SER A 78 -5.07 8.68 3.52
N ASN A 79 -5.57 9.43 2.55
CA ASN A 79 -6.32 10.67 2.78
C ASN A 79 -7.83 10.42 3.00
N GLY A 80 -8.24 9.17 3.21
CA GLY A 80 -9.61 8.83 3.57
C GLY A 80 -9.71 7.54 4.37
N GLY A 81 -10.92 6.96 4.44
CA GLY A 81 -11.20 5.83 5.32
C GLY A 81 -10.53 4.50 4.94
N PHE A 82 -9.93 4.37 3.75
CA PHE A 82 -9.21 3.18 3.27
C PHE A 82 -9.96 1.86 3.56
N GLY A 83 -11.28 1.86 3.36
CA GLY A 83 -12.17 0.73 3.63
C GLY A 83 -12.09 0.16 5.07
N GLY A 84 -11.72 0.99 6.04
CA GLY A 84 -11.56 0.59 7.44
C GLY A 84 -10.29 -0.23 7.72
N ILE A 85 -9.22 -0.03 6.94
CA ILE A 85 -8.01 -0.87 6.97
C ILE A 85 -7.42 -1.05 8.38
N HIS A 86 -7.47 -0.03 9.25
CA HIS A 86 -6.88 -0.11 10.58
C HIS A 86 -7.55 -1.18 11.44
N ALA A 87 -8.89 -1.15 11.52
CA ALA A 87 -9.65 -2.17 12.27
C ALA A 87 -9.46 -3.56 11.65
N LYS A 88 -9.49 -3.66 10.32
CA LYS A 88 -9.32 -4.94 9.61
C LYS A 88 -7.93 -5.55 9.82
N LEU A 89 -6.87 -4.74 9.85
CA LEU A 89 -5.52 -5.21 10.15
C LEU A 89 -5.42 -5.71 11.59
N LEU A 90 -5.97 -4.98 12.55
CA LEU A 90 -5.97 -5.41 13.95
C LEU A 90 -6.68 -6.76 14.10
N GLU A 91 -7.84 -6.95 13.48
CA GLU A 91 -8.54 -8.22 13.52
C GLU A 91 -7.77 -9.34 12.79
N ALA A 92 -7.17 -9.04 11.64
CA ALA A 92 -6.43 -10.02 10.85
C ALA A 92 -5.15 -10.51 11.56
N LEU A 93 -4.50 -9.67 12.37
CA LEU A 93 -3.22 -9.95 13.03
C LEU A 93 -3.37 -10.53 14.45
N LYS A 94 -4.56 -10.45 15.06
CA LYS A 94 -4.85 -11.10 16.34
C LYS A 94 -4.98 -12.62 16.24
N ALA A 95 -5.25 -13.15 15.04
CA ALA A 95 -5.52 -14.55 14.74
C ALA A 95 -4.32 -15.25 14.11
#